data_AF-A0A7J3MUK6-F1
#
_entry.id   AF-A0A7J3MUK6-F1
#
_cell.length_a   1.000
_cell.length_b   1.000
_cell.length_c   1.000
_cell.angle_alpha   90.00
_cell.angle_beta   90.00
_cell.angle_gamma   90.00
#
_symmetry.space_group_name_H-M   'P 1'
#
loop_
_entity.id
_entity.type
_entity.pdbx_description
1 polymer ?
#
loop_
_entity_poly.entity_id
_entity_poly.type
_entity_poly.pdbx_seq_one_letter_code
_entity_poly.pdbx_strand_id
1 'polypeptide(L)'
;MVADSMVESLLRHHQSQKIIEELLDIALTTMNTAKISPMEGEQLASYFINNSLNNKDAISILLKIDLAAEPEKTLSVLNKYGVRD
;
A
#
# COMPACT_ATOMS: atom_id res chain seq x y z
N MET A 1 14.04 6.60 4.29
CA MET A 1 14.80 6.41 3.04
C MET A 1 14.39 5.14 2.29
N VAL A 2 14.04 4.02 2.95
CA VAL A 2 13.58 2.78 2.29
C VAL A 2 12.14 2.86 1.73
N ALA A 3 11.23 3.57 2.42
CA ALA A 3 9.83 3.69 1.97
C ALA A 3 9.69 4.48 0.65
N ASP A 4 10.47 5.56 0.48
CA ASP A 4 10.43 6.37 -0.76
C ASP A 4 10.91 5.59 -1.99
N SER A 5 11.98 4.79 -1.87
CA SER A 5 12.47 3.99 -3.00
C SER A 5 11.46 2.92 -3.41
N MET A 6 10.77 2.30 -2.45
CA MET A 6 9.72 1.31 -2.72
C MET A 6 8.51 1.95 -3.40
N VAL A 7 8.07 3.13 -2.93
CA VAL A 7 6.95 3.86 -3.55
C VAL A 7 7.29 4.25 -4.98
N GLU A 8 8.50 4.75 -5.24
CA GLU A 8 8.94 5.09 -6.59
C GLU A 8 9.05 3.86 -7.50
N SER A 9 9.59 2.75 -7.00
CA SER A 9 9.65 1.50 -7.76
C SER A 9 8.25 0.99 -8.12
N LEU A 10 7.30 1.08 -7.19
CA LEU A 10 5.91 0.67 -7.40
C LEU A 10 5.24 1.54 -8.48
N LEU A 11 5.41 2.87 -8.39
CA LEU A 11 4.86 3.83 -9.36
C LEU A 11 5.42 3.64 -10.78
N ARG A 12 6.70 3.30 -10.91
CA ARG A 12 7.36 3.07 -12.20
C ARG A 12 7.10 1.67 -12.76
N HIS A 13 6.54 0.75 -11.98
CA HIS A 13 6.30 -0.61 -12.41
C HIS A 13 5.16 -0.70 -13.42
N HIS A 14 5.34 -1.49 -14.48
CA HIS A 14 4.34 -1.68 -15.54
C HIS A 14 3.01 -2.30 -15.05
N GLN A 15 3.02 -2.95 -13.89
CA GLN A 15 1.85 -3.52 -13.21
C GLN A 15 1.46 -2.74 -11.94
N SER A 16 1.85 -1.46 -11.83
CA SER A 16 1.61 -0.62 -10.64
C SER A 16 0.17 -0.71 -10.13
N GLN A 17 -0.81 -0.58 -11.02
CA GLN A 17 -2.23 -0.68 -10.67
C GLN A 17 -2.57 -2.03 -10.02
N LYS A 18 -2.10 -3.15 -10.58
CA LYS A 18 -2.37 -4.48 -10.04
C LYS A 18 -1.70 -4.70 -8.68
N ILE A 19 -0.51 -4.14 -8.49
CA ILE A 19 0.19 -4.18 -7.19
C ILE A 19 -0.61 -3.39 -6.15
N ILE A 20 -1.06 -2.18 -6.50
CA ILE A 20 -1.88 -1.34 -5.62
C ILE A 20 -3.17 -2.06 -5.23
N GLU A 21 -3.83 -2.73 -6.18
CA GLU A 21 -5.05 -3.50 -5.93
C GLU A 21 -4.80 -4.68 -4.97
N GLU A 22 -3.72 -5.44 -5.13
CA GLU A 22 -3.37 -6.54 -4.21
C GLU A 22 -3.00 -6.03 -2.81
N LEU A 23 -2.33 -4.90 -2.71
CA LEU A 23 -2.03 -4.24 -1.43
C LEU A 23 -3.31 -3.71 -0.76
N LEU A 24 -4.20 -3.08 -1.53
CA LEU A 24 -5.49 -2.61 -1.02
C LEU A 24 -6.34 -3.76 -0.49
N ASP A 25 -6.32 -4.93 -1.14
CA ASP A 25 -7.02 -6.12 -0.66
C ASP A 25 -6.48 -6.58 0.71
N ILE A 26 -5.16 -6.52 0.92
CA ILE A 26 -4.55 -6.79 2.23
C ILE A 26 -5.06 -5.79 3.28
N ALA A 27 -5.05 -4.49 2.98
CA ALA A 27 -5.51 -3.45 3.89
C ALA A 27 -6.98 -3.64 4.29
N LEU A 28 -7.85 -3.97 3.33
CA LEU A 28 -9.29 -4.15 3.53
C LEU A 28 -9.62 -5.44 4.29
N THR A 29 -8.97 -6.55 3.93
CA THR A 29 -9.18 -7.84 4.59
C THR A 29 -8.57 -7.90 5.99
N THR A 30 -7.59 -7.03 6.25
CA THR A 30 -6.91 -6.94 7.54
C THR A 30 -7.25 -5.68 8.32
N MET A 31 -8.45 -5.11 8.12
CA MET A 31 -8.98 -4.01 8.94
C MET A 31 -9.17 -4.42 10.41
N ASN A 32 -8.05 -4.63 11.09
CA ASN A 32 -7.90 -4.72 12.52
C ASN A 32 -7.67 -3.29 13.00
N THR A 33 -8.76 -2.62 13.34
CA THR A 33 -8.82 -1.21 13.74
C THR A 33 -7.92 -0.87 14.93
N ALA A 34 -7.36 -1.88 15.63
CA ALA A 34 -6.40 -1.70 16.71
C ALA A 34 -4.99 -1.28 16.25
N LYS A 35 -4.61 -1.53 14.99
CA LYS A 35 -3.24 -1.28 14.47
C LYS A 35 -3.15 -0.12 13.48
N ILE A 36 -4.28 0.38 12.98
CA ILE A 36 -4.34 1.43 11.95
C ILE A 36 -4.85 2.70 12.59
N SER A 37 -4.18 3.83 12.38
CA SER A 37 -4.68 5.13 12.81
C SER A 37 -5.98 5.46 12.06
N PRO A 38 -7.07 5.86 12.74
CA PRO A 38 -8.31 6.27 12.08
C PRO A 38 -8.09 7.35 11.01
N MET A 39 -7.19 8.30 11.27
CA MET A 39 -6.83 9.36 10.32
C MET A 39 -6.18 8.81 9.05
N GLU A 40 -5.33 7.79 9.15
CA GLU A 40 -4.67 7.18 7.99
C GLU A 40 -5.65 6.33 7.18
N GLY A 41 -6.58 5.66 7.86
CA GLY A 41 -7.70 4.95 7.22
C GLY A 41 -8.60 5.90 6.43
N GLU A 42 -8.97 7.05 7.00
CA GLU A 42 -9.78 8.08 6.34
C GLU A 42 -9.06 8.71 5.13
N GLN A 43 -7.76 8.96 5.25
CA GLN A 43 -6.94 9.44 4.13
C GLN A 43 -6.90 8.43 2.99
N LEU A 44 -6.61 7.15 3.29
CA LEU A 44 -6.58 6.10 2.29
C LEU A 44 -7.95 5.92 1.61
N ALA A 45 -9.04 5.96 2.39
CA ALA A 45 -10.40 5.91 1.87
C ALA A 45 -10.69 7.10 0.95
N SER A 46 -10.22 8.30 1.28
CA SER A 46 -10.34 9.49 0.43
C SER A 46 -9.62 9.32 -0.90
N TYR A 47 -8.40 8.75 -0.90
CA TYR A 47 -7.66 8.47 -2.14
C TYR A 47 -8.38 7.41 -3.00
N PHE A 48 -8.95 6.37 -2.37
CA PHE A 48 -9.75 5.35 -3.05
C PHE A 48 -11.00 5.93 -3.69
N ILE A 49 -11.81 6.68 -2.94
CA ILE A 49 -13.05 7.32 -3.44
C ILE A 49 -12.75 8.25 -4.62
N ASN A 50 -11.63 8.96 -4.58
CA ASN A 50 -11.21 9.88 -5.64
C ASN A 50 -10.43 9.22 -6.79
N ASN A 51 -10.32 7.88 -6.83
CA ASN A 51 -9.55 7.14 -7.84
C ASN A 51 -8.09 7.61 -7.98
N SER A 52 -7.46 7.94 -6.85
CA SER A 52 -6.13 8.56 -6.77
C SER A 52 -5.14 7.74 -5.94
N LEU A 53 -5.35 6.42 -5.87
CA LEU A 53 -4.44 5.49 -5.17
C LEU A 53 -3.06 5.36 -5.81
N ASN A 54 -2.91 5.81 -7.06
CA ASN A 54 -1.62 5.95 -7.73
C ASN A 54 -0.84 7.22 -7.29
N ASN A 55 -1.31 7.94 -6.28
CA ASN A 55 -0.58 9.04 -5.67
C ASN A 55 0.54 8.48 -4.75
N LYS A 56 1.70 9.13 -4.75
CA LYS A 56 2.83 8.80 -3.88
C LYS A 56 2.42 8.70 -2.40
N ASP A 57 1.64 9.66 -1.93
CA ASP A 57 1.19 9.72 -0.53
C ASP A 57 0.23 8.57 -0.21
N ALA A 58 -0.68 8.25 -1.15
CA ALA A 58 -1.62 7.14 -1.00
C ALA A 58 -0.88 5.79 -0.89
N ILE A 59 0.10 5.55 -1.75
CA ILE A 59 0.91 4.33 -1.73
C ILE A 59 1.74 4.27 -0.44
N SER A 60 2.29 5.40 0.01
CA SER A 60 3.05 5.46 1.25
C SER A 60 2.17 5.10 2.47
N ILE A 61 0.93 5.61 2.53
CA ILE A 61 -0.03 5.28 3.58
C ILE A 61 -0.41 3.79 3.50
N LEU A 62 -0.70 3.29 2.30
CA LEU A 62 -1.07 1.90 2.06
C LEU A 62 0.03 0.94 2.53
N LEU A 63 1.28 1.16 2.09
CA LEU A 63 2.43 0.35 2.52
C LEU A 63 2.66 0.41 4.02
N LYS A 64 2.47 1.59 4.64
CA LYS A 64 2.59 1.74 6.09
C LYS A 64 1.55 0.89 6.82
N ILE A 65 0.30 0.95 6.37
CA ILE A 65 -0.81 0.17 6.93
C ILE A 65 -0.55 -1.32 6.78
N ASP A 66 -0.24 -1.76 5.55
CA ASP A 66 -0.05 -3.17 5.23
C ASP A 66 1.14 -3.78 5.97
N LEU A 67 2.28 -3.08 6.02
CA LEU A 67 3.46 -3.55 6.76
C LEU A 67 3.21 -3.64 8.28
N ALA A 68 2.32 -2.82 8.83
CA ALA A 68 1.94 -2.88 10.24
C ALA A 68 0.91 -3.99 10.53
N ALA A 69 -0.01 -4.20 9.60
CA ALA A 69 -1.10 -5.15 9.74
C ALA A 69 -0.66 -6.59 9.41
N GLU A 70 -0.11 -6.82 8.22
CA GLU A 70 0.26 -8.12 7.64
C GLU A 70 1.62 -8.08 6.92
N PRO A 71 2.73 -7.84 7.63
CA PRO A 71 4.05 -7.66 7.01
C PRO A 71 4.45 -8.79 6.06
N GLU A 72 4.15 -10.05 6.41
CA GLU A 72 4.53 -11.20 5.58
C GLU A 72 3.78 -11.22 4.24
N LYS A 73 2.48 -10.92 4.22
CA LYS A 73 1.68 -10.87 2.98
C LYS A 73 2.09 -9.69 2.11
N THR A 74 2.30 -8.52 2.73
CA THR A 74 2.77 -7.33 2.03
C THR A 74 4.10 -7.59 1.34
N LEU A 75 5.07 -8.17 2.06
CA LEU A 75 6.38 -8.50 1.50
C LEU A 75 6.27 -9.57 0.41
N SER A 76 5.36 -10.55 0.55
CA SER A 76 5.10 -11.53 -0.50
C SER A 76 4.59 -10.89 -1.79
N VAL A 77 3.66 -9.94 -1.71
CA VAL A 77 3.17 -9.19 -2.88
C VAL A 77 4.31 -8.39 -3.50
N LEU A 78 5.05 -7.61 -2.72
CA LEU A 78 6.16 -6.80 -3.25
C LEU A 78 7.24 -7.64 -3.93
N ASN A 79 7.56 -8.81 -3.36
CA ASN A 79 8.53 -9.76 -3.94
C ASN A 79 8.02 -10.40 -5.23
N LYS A 80 6.74 -10.79 -5.27
CA LYS A 80 6.09 -11.34 -6.47
C LYS A 80 6.22 -10.42 -7.68
N TYR A 81 6.27 -9.11 -7.45
CA TYR A 81 6.37 -8.08 -8.49
C TYR A 81 7.76 -7.45 -8.62
N GLY A 82 8.78 -7.92 -7.89
CA GLY A 82 10.14 -7.37 -7.98
C GLY A 82 10.25 -5.89 -7.59
N VAL A 83 9.35 -5.39 -6.73
CA VAL A 83 9.34 -3.99 -6.27
C VAL A 83 10.37 -3.76 -5.14
N ARG A 84 10.96 -4.84 -4.63
CA ARG A 84 11.98 -4.84 -3.59
C ARG A 84 13.34 -5.18 -4.21
N ASP A 85 14.26 -4.22 -4.15
CA ASP A 85 15.71 -4.45 -4.19
C ASP A 85 16.21 -4.95 -2.82
#